data_AF-A0A497P5H1-F1
#
_entry.id   AF-A0A497P5H1-F1
#
_cell.length_a   1.000
_cell.length_b   1.000
_cell.length_c   1.000
_cell.angle_alpha   90.00
_cell.angle_beta   90.00
_cell.angle_gamma   90.00
#
_symmetry.space_group_name_H-M   'P 1'
#
loop_
_entity.id
_entity.type
_entity.pdbx_description
1 polymer ?
#
loop_
_entity_poly.entity_id
_entity_poly.type
_entity_poly.pdbx_seq_one_letter_code
_entity_poly.pdbx_strand_id
1 'polypeptide(L)' 'MFFLSEVEYKLLINKILPLARENPVDQSLRGWSWHVPPLKPDYNVRIPMFLVCSKYCPTARDAYL' A
#
# COMPACT_ATOMS: atom_id res chain seq x y z
N MET A 1 8.06 16.97 -10.83
CA MET A 1 6.96 16.60 -9.90
C MET A 1 5.69 16.54 -10.73
N PHE A 2 5.03 15.38 -10.80
CA PHE A 2 3.81 15.23 -11.60
C PHE A 2 2.61 15.65 -10.74
N PHE A 3 1.89 16.69 -11.17
CA PHE A 3 0.65 17.13 -10.55
C PHE A 3 -0.53 16.67 -11.41
N LEU A 4 -1.64 16.33 -10.77
CA LEU A 4 -2.88 16.00 -11.46
C LEU A 4 -3.46 17.28 -12.10
N SER A 5 -3.92 17.16 -13.34
CA SER A 5 -4.78 18.16 -13.97
C SER A 5 -6.13 18.27 -13.24
N GLU A 6 -6.85 19.37 -13.44
CA GLU A 6 -8.18 19.55 -12.84
C GLU A 6 -9.18 18.45 -13.25
N VAL A 7 -9.03 17.93 -14.47
CA VAL A 7 -9.88 16.85 -15.01
C VAL A 7 -9.59 15.54 -14.27
N GLU A 8 -8.32 15.20 -14.10
CA GLU A 8 -7.91 14.00 -13.36
C GLU A 8 -8.28 14.10 -11.88
N TYR A 9 -8.16 15.29 -11.30
CA TYR A 9 -8.60 15.54 -9.93
C TYR A 9 -10.11 15.30 -9.77
N LYS A 10 -10.94 15.84 -10.68
CA LYS A 10 -12.39 15.59 -10.68
C LYS A 10 -12.73 14.11 -10.87
N LEU A 11 -12.01 13.40 -11.74
CA LEU A 11 -12.19 11.96 -11.95
C LEU A 11 -11.85 11.16 -10.67
N LEU A 12 -10.75 11.50 -10.02
CA LEU A 12 -10.30 10.87 -8.79
C LEU A 12 -11.36 11.01 -7.69
N ILE A 13 -11.82 12.24 -7.45
CA ILE A 13 -12.77 12.54 -6.37
C ILE A 13 -14.16 11.96 -6.66
N ASN A 14 -14.69 12.13 -7.87
CA ASN A 14 -16.10 11.83 -8.15
C ASN A 14 -16.33 10.39 -8.60
N LYS A 15 -15.31 9.66 -9.03
CA LYS A 15 -15.46 8.29 -9.57
C LYS A 15 -14.58 7.28 -8.87
N ILE A 16 -13.26 7.50 -8.85
CA ILE A 16 -12.30 6.50 -8.38
C ILE A 16 -12.44 6.27 -6.87
N LEU A 17 -12.50 7.33 -6.07
CA LEU A 17 -12.62 7.22 -4.61
C LEU A 17 -13.94 6.55 -4.17
N PRO A 18 -15.12 6.89 -4.73
CA PRO A 18 -16.35 6.16 -4.47
C PRO A 18 -16.25 4.67 -4.80
N LEU A 19 -15.76 4.31 -5.98
CA LEU A 19 -15.59 2.91 -6.41
C LEU A 19 -14.66 2.13 -5.48
N ALA A 20 -13.55 2.73 -5.05
CA ALA A 20 -12.62 2.10 -4.11
C ALA A 20 -13.23 1.86 -2.72
N ARG A 21 -14.26 2.62 -2.34
CA ARG A 21 -14.98 2.43 -1.08
C ARG A 21 -16.05 1.35 -1.16
N GLU A 22 -16.62 1.10 -2.34
CA GLU A 22 -17.59 0.02 -2.56
C GLU A 22 -16.97 -1.37 -2.39
N ASN A 23 -15.70 -1.54 -2.80
CA ASN A 23 -14.94 -2.77 -2.60
C ASN A 23 -13.68 -2.50 -1.77
N PRO A 24 -13.81 -2.37 -0.43
CA PRO A 24 -12.65 -2.11 0.40
C PRO A 24 -11.71 -3.31 0.41
N VAL A 25 -10.40 -3.04 0.40
CA VAL A 25 -9.38 -4.08 0.66
C VAL A 25 -9.69 -4.76 1.98
N ASP A 26 -9.72 -6.10 1.95
CA ASP A 26 -9.97 -6.97 3.09
C ASP A 26 -9.11 -6.55 4.29
N GLN A 27 -9.70 -6.55 5.48
CA GLN A 27 -8.99 -6.11 6.68
C GLN A 27 -7.78 -6.99 7.01
N SER A 28 -7.81 -8.27 6.65
CA SER A 28 -6.69 -9.20 6.85
C SER A 28 -5.45 -8.84 6.02
N LEU A 29 -5.65 -8.12 4.92
CA LEU A 29 -4.58 -7.62 4.05
C LEU A 29 -4.06 -6.24 4.50
N ARG A 30 -4.67 -5.62 5.51
CA ARG A 30 -4.25 -4.33 6.05
C ARG A 30 -3.32 -4.52 7.24
N GLY A 31 -2.04 -4.23 7.05
CA GLY A 31 -1.03 -4.25 8.12
C GLY A 31 -0.49 -5.65 8.39
N TRP A 32 0.12 -5.85 9.57
CA TRP A 32 0.69 -7.13 9.95
C TRP A 32 -0.27 -7.92 10.84
N SER A 33 -0.80 -9.02 10.31
CA SER A 33 -1.70 -9.95 11.00
C SER A 33 -0.97 -10.86 12.00
N TRP A 34 -0.26 -10.26 12.98
CA TRP A 34 0.50 -11.00 13.99
C TRP A 34 -0.36 -11.93 14.87
N HIS A 35 -1.67 -11.72 14.89
CA HIS A 35 -2.62 -12.51 15.68
C HIS A 35 -3.12 -13.77 14.94
N VAL A 36 -2.82 -13.91 13.63
CA VAL A 36 -3.26 -15.04 12.81
C VAL A 36 -2.03 -15.77 12.24
N PRO A 37 -1.98 -17.12 12.31
CA PRO A 37 -0.95 -17.87 11.61
C PRO A 37 -1.15 -17.82 10.07
N PRO A 38 -0.08 -17.89 9.26
CA PRO A 38 1.32 -18.01 9.63
C PRO A 38 1.96 -16.64 9.91
N LEU A 39 2.63 -16.52 11.06
CA LEU A 39 3.42 -15.34 11.44
C LEU A 39 4.56 -15.04 10.47
N LYS A 40 5.08 -16.11 9.84
CA LYS A 40 6.12 -16.03 8.84
C LYS A 40 5.45 -15.92 7.47
N PRO A 41 5.85 -14.96 6.62
CA PRO A 41 5.37 -14.95 5.24
C PRO A 41 5.73 -16.26 4.53
N ASP A 42 4.75 -16.89 3.89
CA ASP A 42 4.96 -18.11 3.09
C ASP A 42 5.77 -17.86 1.82
N TYR A 43 6.01 -16.58 1.49
CA TYR A 43 6.78 -16.18 0.32
C TYR A 43 8.28 -16.34 0.59
N ASN A 44 8.97 -17.11 -0.26
CA ASN A 44 10.44 -17.22 -0.24
C ASN A 44 11.11 -16.00 -0.91
N VAL A 45 10.62 -14.79 -0.63
CA VAL A 45 11.13 -13.54 -1.17
C VAL A 45 11.96 -12.86 -0.10
N ARG A 46 13.21 -12.56 -0.43
CA ARG A 46 14.13 -11.83 0.47
C ARG A 46 14.13 -10.36 0.08
N ILE A 47 13.87 -9.49 1.05
CA ILE A 47 13.92 -8.05 0.86
C ILE A 47 15.36 -7.57 1.10
N PRO A 48 15.98 -6.84 0.15
CA PRO A 48 17.28 -6.21 0.37
C PRO A 48 17.26 -5.25 1.57
N MET A 49 18.28 -5.32 2.43
CA MET A 49 18.38 -4.50 3.64
C MET A 49 18.28 -2.99 3.36
N PHE A 50 18.78 -2.53 2.21
CA PHE A 50 18.74 -1.11 1.86
C PHE A 50 17.31 -0.58 1.67
N LEU A 51 16.34 -1.41 1.26
CA LEU A 51 14.94 -0.98 1.13
C LEU A 51 14.33 -0.64 2.50
N VAL A 52 14.77 -1.33 3.56
CA VAL A 52 14.31 -1.08 4.94
C VAL A 52 15.10 0.06 5.58
N CYS A 53 16.43 0.11 5.36
CA CYS A 53 17.33 1.01 6.07
C CYS A 53 17.53 2.37 5.41
N SER A 54 17.37 2.50 4.09
CA SER A 54 17.69 3.75 3.38
C SER A 54 16.76 4.91 3.73
N LYS A 55 15.57 4.62 4.30
CA LYS A 55 14.51 5.60 4.59
C LYS A 55 14.19 6.49 3.39
N TYR A 56 14.38 5.98 2.18
CA TYR A 56 14.08 6.72 0.96
C TYR A 56 12.61 7.15 0.94
N CYS A 57 11.70 6.27 1.37
CA CYS A 57 10.34 6.64 1.74
C CYS A 57 10.26 6.97 3.24
N PRO A 58 9.94 8.22 3.64
CA PRO A 58 9.78 8.58 5.06
C PRO A 58 8.68 7.79 5.79
N THR A 59 7.73 7.22 5.03
CA THR A 59 6.63 6.42 5.57
C THR A 59 6.87 4.91 5.44
N ALA A 60 8.04 4.49 4.93
CA ALA A 60 8.45 3.10 4.72
C ALA A 60 7.48 2.25 3.89
N ARG A 61 6.62 2.88 3.07
CA ARG A 61 5.61 2.18 2.25
C ARG A 61 6.20 1.38 1.09
N ASP A 62 7.44 1.70 0.71
CA ASP A 62 8.27 0.96 -0.25
C ASP A 62 8.61 -0.47 0.20
N ALA A 63 8.55 -0.76 1.50
CA ALA A 63 8.83 -2.09 2.05
C ALA A 63 7.59 -2.99 2.17
N TYR A 64 6.37 -2.45 2.05
CA TYR A 64 5.10 -3.17 2.30
C TYR A 64 4.26 -3.42 1.04
N LEU A 65 4.71 -2.94 -0.13
CA LEU A 65 4.03 -3.11 -1.42
C LEU A 65 4.61 -4.29 -2.22
#